data_AF-A0A7S3UJA4-F1
#
_entry.id   AF-A0A7S3UJA4-F1
#
_cell.length_a   1.000
_cell.length_b   1.000
_cell.length_c   1.000
_cell.angle_alpha   90.00
_cell.angle_beta   90.00
_cell.angle_gamma   90.00
#
_symmetry.space_group_name_H-M   'P 1'
#
loop_
_entity.id
_entity.type
_entity.pdbx_description
1 polymer ?
#
loop_
_entity_poly.entity_id
_entity_poly.type
_entity_poly.pdbx_seq_one_letter_code
_entity_poly.pdbx_strand_id
1 'polypeptide(L)'
;MDAGVANFYLLTAVLAKEVARVSVNVPKKRTIGSGYDKSLNRFFEQVYAGILQHINFDIVKCVVLAGPGFVKDSFAAHLHESAVRKGDTVLVQHKQAFVVAHASGCYKVALRELLADGAVKSQIASTKALDHMQTLESFYTMLKEDPDRACYGPAQVQKAVEMGAVDSLMVTDGLFRSCSKK
;
A
#
# COMPACT_ATOMS: atom_id res chain seq x y z
N MET A 1 2.20 -0.06 -8.96
CA MET A 1 2.02 0.43 -10.34
C MET A 1 2.90 -0.39 -11.25
N ASP A 2 2.33 -0.90 -12.32
CA ASP A 2 3.00 -1.70 -13.35
C ASP A 2 2.67 -1.06 -14.71
N ALA A 3 3.38 -1.45 -15.77
CA ALA A 3 3.19 -0.92 -17.12
C ALA A 3 1.77 -1.23 -17.63
N GLY A 4 0.84 -0.31 -17.39
CA GLY A 4 -0.56 -0.39 -17.81
C GLY A 4 -1.58 -0.59 -16.69
N VAL A 5 -1.18 -0.80 -15.44
CA VAL A 5 -2.11 -0.88 -14.31
C VAL A 5 -1.60 -0.12 -13.09
N ALA A 6 -2.43 0.78 -12.56
CA ALA A 6 -2.22 1.47 -11.30
C ALA A 6 -3.45 1.33 -10.41
N ASN A 7 -3.22 0.96 -9.15
CA ASN A 7 -4.27 0.89 -8.13
C ASN A 7 -3.97 1.94 -7.07
N PHE A 8 -4.98 2.71 -6.70
CA PHE A 8 -4.92 3.71 -5.65
C PHE A 8 -5.47 3.14 -4.35
N TYR A 9 -4.65 3.14 -3.32
CA TYR A 9 -5.05 2.71 -1.99
C TYR A 9 -4.90 3.87 -1.02
N LEU A 10 -5.95 4.11 -0.24
CA LEU A 10 -5.91 5.01 0.90
C LEU A 10 -5.72 4.18 2.16
N LEU A 11 -4.55 4.34 2.78
CA LEU A 11 -4.23 3.72 4.06
C LEU A 11 -4.73 4.65 5.17
N THR A 12 -5.84 4.26 5.80
CA THR A 12 -6.28 4.86 7.05
C THR A 12 -5.66 4.08 8.22
N ALA A 13 -5.69 4.61 9.43
CA ALA A 13 -5.11 3.97 10.62
C ALA A 13 -5.56 2.51 10.84
N VAL A 14 -6.75 2.13 10.38
CA VAL A 14 -7.34 0.79 10.60
C VAL A 14 -7.56 0.01 9.31
N LEU A 15 -7.74 0.69 8.17
CA LEU A 15 -8.20 0.04 6.94
C LEU A 15 -7.50 0.59 5.70
N ALA A 16 -7.10 -0.33 4.82
CA ALA A 16 -6.65 -0.04 3.47
C ALA A 16 -7.85 -0.08 2.52
N LYS A 17 -8.28 1.08 2.02
CA LYS A 17 -9.40 1.19 1.07
C LYS A 17 -8.86 1.36 -0.34
N GLU A 18 -9.36 0.55 -1.28
CA GLU A 18 -9.13 0.78 -2.71
C GLU A 18 -10.04 1.93 -3.16
N VAL A 19 -9.44 2.98 -3.71
CA VAL A 19 -10.15 4.20 -4.10
C VAL A 19 -10.43 4.22 -5.59
N ALA A 20 -9.44 3.86 -6.39
CA ALA A 20 -9.55 3.87 -7.84
C ALA A 20 -8.57 2.87 -8.48
N ARG A 21 -8.91 2.45 -9.70
CA ARG A 21 -8.05 1.60 -10.53
C ARG A 21 -7.97 2.21 -11.93
N VAL A 22 -6.76 2.42 -12.40
CA VAL A 22 -6.46 2.87 -13.76
C VAL A 22 -5.84 1.72 -14.51
N SER A 23 -6.45 1.34 -15.63
CA SER A 23 -6.00 0.26 -16.48
C SER A 23 -5.94 0.75 -17.93
N VAL A 24 -4.74 0.75 -18.51
CA VAL A 24 -4.48 1.11 -19.90
C VAL A 24 -3.75 -0.05 -20.55
N ASN A 25 -4.22 -0.47 -21.73
CA ASN A 25 -3.52 -1.50 -22.49
C ASN A 25 -2.24 -0.89 -23.09
N VAL A 26 -1.08 -1.29 -22.55
CA VAL A 26 0.23 -0.84 -23.03
C VAL A 26 0.85 -1.95 -23.89
N PRO A 27 1.03 -1.72 -25.21
CA PRO A 27 1.58 -2.75 -26.10
C PRO A 27 3.02 -3.09 -25.73
N LYS A 28 3.43 -4.36 -25.88
CA LYS A 28 4.81 -4.76 -25.59
C LYS A 28 5.79 -4.08 -26.55
N LYS A 29 6.92 -3.58 -26.02
CA LYS A 29 8.01 -2.96 -26.78
C LYS A 29 8.71 -4.00 -27.67
N ARG A 30 8.11 -4.31 -28.82
CA ARG A 30 8.60 -5.32 -29.78
C ARG A 30 9.22 -4.70 -31.03
N THR A 31 8.94 -3.43 -31.34
CA THR A 31 9.40 -2.79 -32.58
C THR A 31 9.61 -1.29 -32.38
N ILE A 32 10.64 -0.75 -33.03
CA ILE A 32 10.91 0.69 -33.14
C ILE A 32 9.70 1.33 -33.83
N GLY A 33 8.93 2.14 -33.10
CA GLY A 33 7.66 2.70 -33.58
C GLY A 33 6.39 2.05 -33.03
N SER A 34 6.50 1.01 -32.18
CA SER A 34 5.34 0.60 -31.36
C SER A 34 4.95 1.79 -30.48
N GLY A 35 3.69 2.25 -30.54
CA GLY A 35 3.16 3.39 -29.78
C GLY A 35 3.16 3.21 -28.25
N TYR A 36 4.11 2.44 -27.72
CA TYR A 36 4.42 2.21 -26.32
C TYR A 36 4.59 3.52 -25.58
N ASP A 37 5.50 4.40 -26.02
CA ASP A 37 5.78 5.65 -25.31
C ASP A 37 4.54 6.56 -25.28
N LYS A 38 3.75 6.61 -26.37
CA LYS A 38 2.48 7.35 -26.40
C LYS A 38 1.43 6.76 -25.45
N SER A 39 1.33 5.43 -25.39
CA SER A 39 0.39 4.73 -24.50
C SER A 39 0.80 4.87 -23.03
N LEU A 40 2.10 4.88 -22.76
CA LEU A 40 2.69 5.05 -21.44
C LEU A 40 2.51 6.50 -20.94
N ASN A 41 2.71 7.51 -21.81
CA ASN A 41 2.39 8.89 -21.48
C ASN A 41 0.89 9.06 -21.17
N ARG A 42 0.00 8.46 -21.97
CA ARG A 42 -1.45 8.47 -21.68
C ARG A 42 -1.77 7.81 -20.34
N PHE A 43 -1.09 6.71 -20.01
CA PHE A 43 -1.22 6.06 -18.72
C PHE A 43 -0.78 7.00 -17.58
N PHE A 44 0.36 7.66 -17.71
CA PHE A 44 0.84 8.62 -16.71
C PHE A 44 -0.10 9.82 -16.55
N GLU A 45 -0.68 10.35 -17.63
CA GLU A 45 -1.68 11.41 -17.54
C GLU A 45 -2.95 10.98 -16.79
N GLN A 46 -3.42 9.75 -17.01
CA GLN A 46 -4.58 9.21 -16.29
C GLN A 46 -4.27 8.99 -14.81
N VAL A 47 -3.08 8.48 -14.47
CA VAL A 47 -2.66 8.33 -13.08
C VAL A 47 -2.52 9.69 -12.40
N TYR A 48 -1.96 10.68 -13.10
CA TYR A 48 -1.86 12.07 -12.63
C TYR A 48 -3.23 12.67 -12.31
N ALA A 49 -4.20 12.52 -13.22
CA ALA A 49 -5.56 12.98 -13.00
C ALA A 49 -6.22 12.26 -11.80
N GLY A 50 -5.99 10.95 -11.65
CA GLY A 50 -6.47 10.17 -10.51
C GLY A 50 -5.92 10.65 -9.17
N ILE A 51 -4.64 11.05 -9.12
CA ILE A 51 -4.02 11.62 -7.91
C ILE A 51 -4.75 12.90 -7.50
N LEU A 52 -4.95 13.84 -8.44
CA LEU A 52 -5.60 15.12 -8.14
C LEU A 52 -7.07 14.97 -7.73
N GLN A 53 -7.77 13.98 -8.28
CA GLN A 53 -9.19 13.74 -7.97
C GLN A 53 -9.41 13.03 -6.64
N HIS A 54 -8.51 12.13 -6.24
CA HIS A 54 -8.73 11.22 -5.13
C HIS A 54 -7.89 11.49 -3.88
N ILE A 55 -6.84 12.32 -3.99
CA ILE A 55 -5.93 12.61 -2.88
C ILE A 55 -6.13 14.06 -2.41
N ASN A 56 -6.50 14.21 -1.15
CA ASN A 56 -6.44 15.49 -0.47
C ASN A 56 -5.09 15.59 0.28
N PHE A 57 -4.21 16.48 -0.18
CA PHE A 57 -2.86 16.66 0.35
C PHE A 57 -2.83 17.32 1.74
N ASP A 58 -3.91 17.96 2.18
CA ASP A 58 -4.00 18.53 3.53
C ASP A 58 -4.13 17.45 4.60
N ILE A 59 -4.74 16.31 4.23
CA ILE A 59 -5.02 15.19 5.14
C ILE A 59 -3.92 14.13 5.05
N VAL A 60 -3.39 13.90 3.86
CA VAL A 60 -2.44 12.82 3.59
C VAL A 60 -1.02 13.26 3.93
N LYS A 61 -0.41 12.59 4.92
CA LYS A 61 0.97 12.87 5.36
C LYS A 61 2.04 12.49 4.33
N CYS A 62 1.83 11.39 3.61
CA CYS A 62 2.81 10.82 2.69
C CYS A 62 2.10 10.04 1.57
N VAL A 63 2.62 10.14 0.35
CA VAL A 63 2.14 9.42 -0.83
C VAL A 63 3.26 8.48 -1.28
N VAL A 64 2.99 7.17 -1.23
CA VAL A 64 3.98 6.16 -1.62
C VAL A 64 3.72 5.69 -3.05
N LEU A 65 4.73 5.85 -3.91
CA LEU A 65 4.76 5.34 -5.28
C LEU A 65 5.48 3.99 -5.29
N ALA A 66 4.70 2.92 -5.36
CA ALA A 66 5.18 1.56 -5.29
C ALA A 66 4.99 0.81 -6.61
N GLY A 67 5.96 0.02 -7.05
CA GLY A 67 5.84 -0.84 -8.21
C GLY A 67 7.11 -1.61 -8.57
N PRO A 68 7.00 -2.68 -9.38
CA PRO A 68 8.17 -3.39 -9.90
C PRO A 68 8.87 -2.58 -10.99
N GLY A 69 10.20 -2.69 -11.04
CA GLY A 69 11.03 -2.07 -12.08
C GLY A 69 11.09 -0.54 -12.01
N PHE A 70 11.30 0.09 -13.16
CA PHE A 70 11.61 1.53 -13.30
C PHE A 70 10.39 2.42 -13.56
N VAL A 71 9.20 1.84 -13.74
CA VAL A 71 7.98 2.59 -14.10
C VAL A 71 7.61 3.62 -13.03
N LYS A 72 7.86 3.29 -11.74
CA LYS A 72 7.66 4.20 -10.61
C LYS A 72 8.57 5.44 -10.67
N ASP A 73 9.83 5.25 -11.08
CA ASP A 73 10.84 6.30 -11.13
C ASP A 73 10.57 7.23 -12.32
N SER A 74 10.24 6.64 -13.48
CA SER A 74 9.80 7.38 -14.66
C SER A 74 8.52 8.18 -14.39
N PHE A 75 7.56 7.61 -13.65
CA PHE A 75 6.34 8.32 -13.28
C PHE A 75 6.61 9.45 -12.28
N ALA A 76 7.50 9.25 -11.30
CA ALA A 76 7.86 10.30 -10.36
C ALA A 76 8.51 11.51 -11.07
N ALA A 77 9.37 11.26 -12.07
CA ALA A 77 9.92 12.31 -12.91
C ALA A 77 8.83 13.02 -13.73
N HIS A 78 7.95 12.25 -14.40
CA HIS A 78 6.84 12.79 -15.20
C HIS A 78 5.84 13.59 -14.35
N LEU A 79 5.56 13.15 -13.13
CA LEU A 79 4.70 13.84 -12.16
C LEU A 79 5.27 15.22 -11.84
N HIS A 80 6.57 15.31 -11.58
CA HIS A 80 7.23 16.57 -11.28
C HIS A 80 7.25 17.51 -12.49
N GLU A 81 7.60 17.01 -13.68
CA GLU A 81 7.59 17.79 -14.91
C GLU A 81 6.18 18.30 -15.24
N SER A 82 5.16 17.45 -15.09
CA SER A 82 3.76 17.80 -15.34
C SER A 82 3.24 18.84 -14.34
N ALA A 83 3.61 18.73 -13.07
CA ALA A 83 3.24 19.70 -12.04
C ALA A 83 3.84 21.09 -12.33
N VAL A 84 5.11 21.16 -12.76
CA VAL A 84 5.75 22.42 -13.16
C VAL A 84 5.09 23.00 -14.42
N ARG A 85 4.80 22.16 -15.43
CA ARG A 85 4.18 22.59 -16.69
C ARG A 85 2.76 23.14 -16.49
N LYS A 86 1.98 22.54 -15.59
CA LYS A 86 0.59 22.96 -15.30
C LYS A 86 0.48 24.05 -14.24
N GLY A 87 1.53 24.28 -13.45
CA GLY A 87 1.54 25.28 -12.39
C GLY A 87 0.77 24.86 -11.13
N ASP A 88 0.63 23.55 -10.89
CA ASP A 88 -0.11 23.03 -9.73
C ASP A 88 0.70 23.21 -8.43
N THR A 89 0.40 24.29 -7.70
CA THR A 89 1.11 24.68 -6.48
C THR A 89 1.10 23.60 -5.40
N VAL A 90 0.01 22.85 -5.28
CA VAL A 90 -0.17 21.78 -4.31
C VAL A 90 0.89 20.68 -4.49
N LEU A 91 1.08 20.20 -5.73
CA LEU A 91 2.05 19.12 -6.00
C LEU A 91 3.49 19.60 -5.85
N VAL A 92 3.76 20.86 -6.18
CA VAL A 92 5.10 21.45 -6.06
C VAL A 92 5.49 21.63 -4.60
N GLN A 93 4.56 22.09 -3.75
CA GLN A 93 4.78 22.25 -2.30
C GLN A 93 4.95 20.91 -1.59
N HIS A 94 4.16 19.90 -1.96
CA HIS A 94 4.19 18.57 -1.34
C HIS A 94 5.18 17.60 -2.00
N LYS A 95 6.20 18.09 -2.73
CA LYS A 95 7.20 17.22 -3.39
C LYS A 95 7.89 16.25 -2.42
N GLN A 96 8.17 16.69 -1.20
CA GLN A 96 8.84 15.88 -0.17
C GLN A 96 7.93 14.78 0.41
N ALA A 97 6.61 14.90 0.22
CA ALA A 97 5.65 13.88 0.69
C ALA A 97 5.61 12.65 -0.24
N PHE A 98 6.23 12.71 -1.43
CA PHE A 98 6.29 11.58 -2.35
C PHE A 98 7.49 10.69 -2.04
N VAL A 99 7.20 9.43 -1.68
CA VAL A 99 8.22 8.41 -1.41
C VAL A 99 8.13 7.33 -2.48
N VAL A 100 9.26 7.02 -3.11
CA VAL A 100 9.34 5.93 -4.08
C VAL A 100 9.83 4.67 -3.36
N ALA A 101 9.14 3.56 -3.57
CA ALA A 101 9.48 2.29 -2.93
C ALA A 101 9.30 1.11 -3.87
N HIS A 102 10.02 0.03 -3.59
CA HIS A 102 9.96 -1.18 -4.39
C HIS A 102 8.76 -2.04 -3.98
N ALA A 103 8.08 -2.65 -4.95
CA ALA A 103 7.02 -3.61 -4.67
C ALA A 103 7.03 -4.72 -5.74
N SER A 104 6.76 -5.96 -5.35
CA SER A 104 6.74 -7.09 -6.30
C SER A 104 5.56 -7.03 -7.28
N GLY A 105 4.49 -6.29 -6.94
CA GLY A 105 3.29 -6.21 -7.75
C GLY A 105 2.39 -5.01 -7.44
N CYS A 106 1.17 -5.03 -8.00
CA CYS A 106 0.21 -3.91 -7.91
C CYS A 106 -1.01 -4.19 -7.03
N TYR A 107 -1.11 -5.40 -6.47
CA TYR A 107 -2.29 -5.86 -5.74
C TYR A 107 -2.10 -5.71 -4.23
N LYS A 108 -3.16 -5.98 -3.45
CA LYS A 108 -3.17 -5.83 -1.99
C LYS A 108 -2.04 -6.58 -1.27
N VAL A 109 -1.56 -7.69 -1.83
CA VAL A 109 -0.41 -8.44 -1.28
C VAL A 109 0.85 -7.58 -1.24
N ALA A 110 1.08 -6.78 -2.29
CA ALA A 110 2.24 -5.92 -2.40
C ALA A 110 2.23 -4.75 -1.40
N LEU A 111 1.05 -4.38 -0.86
CA LEU A 111 0.98 -3.39 0.24
C LEU A 111 1.65 -3.92 1.51
N ARG A 112 1.61 -5.23 1.75
CA ARG A 112 2.26 -5.82 2.92
C ARG A 112 3.78 -5.72 2.81
N GLU A 113 4.31 -6.02 1.64
CA GLU A 113 5.75 -5.89 1.34
C GLU A 113 6.21 -4.43 1.47
N LEU A 114 5.41 -3.50 0.94
CA LEU A 114 5.71 -2.07 0.98
C LEU A 114 5.82 -1.54 2.41
N LEU A 115 4.92 -1.98 3.30
CA LEU A 115 4.92 -1.59 4.70
C LEU A 115 6.02 -2.30 5.50
N ALA A 116 6.57 -3.42 5.00
CA ALA A 116 7.72 -4.08 5.58
C ALA A 116 9.05 -3.35 5.27
N ASP A 117 9.11 -2.60 4.16
CA ASP A 117 10.28 -1.84 3.74
C ASP A 117 10.66 -0.72 4.73
N GLY A 118 11.93 -0.68 5.13
CA GLY A 118 12.47 0.27 6.10
C GLY A 118 12.37 1.73 5.67
N ALA A 119 12.47 2.00 4.35
CA ALA A 119 12.35 3.35 3.81
C ALA A 119 10.95 3.93 4.03
N VAL A 120 9.93 3.07 3.93
CA VAL A 120 8.52 3.44 4.14
C VAL A 120 8.19 3.45 5.64
N LYS A 121 8.73 2.51 6.42
CA LYS A 121 8.53 2.45 7.88
C LYS A 121 8.95 3.74 8.59
N SER A 122 10.07 4.35 8.22
CA SER A 122 10.54 5.59 8.88
C SER A 122 9.58 6.77 8.69
N GLN A 123 8.95 6.87 7.52
CA GLN A 123 8.01 7.94 7.18
C GLN A 123 6.59 7.64 7.70
N ILE A 124 6.22 6.36 7.83
CA ILE A 124 4.89 5.90 8.23
C ILE A 124 4.82 5.54 9.73
N ALA A 125 5.93 5.64 10.47
CA ALA A 125 6.11 5.17 11.86
C ALA A 125 5.00 5.51 12.86
N SER A 126 4.20 6.56 12.61
CA SER A 126 3.06 6.95 13.45
C SER A 126 1.72 6.26 13.10
N THR A 127 1.70 5.27 12.21
CA THR A 127 0.46 4.64 11.72
C THR A 127 0.20 3.31 12.42
N LYS A 128 -0.96 3.17 13.06
CA LYS A 128 -1.43 1.91 13.73
C LYS A 128 -1.37 0.67 12.83
N ALA A 129 -1.50 0.85 11.51
CA ALA A 129 -1.37 -0.23 10.55
C ALA A 129 0.01 -0.94 10.61
N LEU A 130 1.09 -0.21 10.92
CA LEU A 130 2.42 -0.81 11.08
C LEU A 130 2.50 -1.68 12.33
N ASP A 131 1.92 -1.22 13.44
CA ASP A 131 1.88 -1.96 14.71
C ASP A 131 1.15 -3.29 14.52
N HIS A 132 -0.05 -3.27 13.91
CA HIS A 132 -0.80 -4.49 13.61
C HIS A 132 -0.01 -5.47 12.72
N MET A 133 0.75 -4.96 11.75
CA MET A 133 1.57 -5.79 10.88
C MET A 133 2.78 -6.38 11.62
N GLN A 134 3.42 -5.60 12.49
CA GLN A 134 4.51 -6.06 13.32
C GLN A 134 4.06 -7.17 14.27
N THR A 135 2.90 -7.02 14.92
CA THR A 135 2.33 -8.09 15.76
C THR A 135 2.06 -9.36 14.94
N LEU A 136 1.56 -9.23 13.71
CA LEU A 136 1.35 -10.38 12.81
C LEU A 136 2.67 -11.03 12.39
N GLU A 137 3.70 -10.24 12.05
CA GLU A 137 5.03 -10.76 11.72
C GLU A 137 5.63 -11.51 12.92
N SER A 138 5.54 -10.95 14.14
CA SER A 138 5.95 -11.62 15.37
C SER A 138 5.21 -12.94 15.58
N PHE A 139 3.90 -13.00 15.33
CA PHE A 139 3.13 -14.25 15.39
C PHE A 139 3.64 -15.29 14.39
N TYR A 140 3.89 -14.90 13.13
CA TYR A 140 4.43 -15.81 12.12
C TYR A 140 5.85 -16.29 12.43
N THR A 141 6.68 -15.44 13.05
CA THR A 141 8.01 -15.82 13.51
C THR A 141 7.92 -16.82 14.67
N MET A 142 7.07 -16.55 15.66
CA MET A 142 6.82 -17.50 16.76
C MET A 142 6.32 -18.85 16.26
N LEU A 143 5.42 -18.88 15.26
CA LEU A 143 4.93 -20.13 14.68
C LEU A 143 6.03 -20.94 13.97
N LYS A 144 7.06 -20.28 13.44
CA LYS A 144 8.20 -20.93 12.78
C LYS A 144 9.23 -21.46 13.76
N GLU A 145 9.51 -20.69 14.81
CA GLU A 145 10.52 -21.03 15.82
C GLU A 145 9.97 -22.05 16.83
N ASP A 146 8.79 -21.78 17.40
CA ASP A 146 8.16 -22.55 18.46
C ASP A 146 6.64 -22.71 18.21
N PRO A 147 6.20 -23.74 17.46
CA PRO A 147 4.79 -23.89 17.10
C PRO A 147 3.88 -24.09 18.32
N ASP A 148 4.38 -24.67 19.42
CA ASP A 148 3.62 -24.93 20.64
C ASP A 148 3.26 -23.65 21.43
N ARG A 149 3.96 -22.54 21.17
CA ARG A 149 3.70 -21.24 21.81
C ARG A 149 2.63 -20.41 21.09
N ALA A 150 2.40 -20.68 19.80
CA ALA A 150 1.45 -19.94 18.99
C ALA A 150 0.09 -20.65 18.98
N CYS A 151 -0.88 -20.12 19.73
CA CYS A 151 -2.25 -20.66 19.75
C CYS A 151 -3.14 -19.96 18.73
N TYR A 152 -3.95 -20.72 17.98
CA TYR A 152 -4.99 -20.17 17.10
C TYR A 152 -6.28 -20.98 17.16
N GLY A 153 -7.42 -20.28 17.11
CA GLY A 153 -8.75 -20.88 17.22
C GLY A 153 -9.37 -20.73 18.62
N PRO A 154 -10.71 -20.61 18.72
CA PRO A 154 -11.38 -20.16 19.95
C PRO A 154 -11.14 -21.09 21.15
N ALA A 155 -11.15 -22.41 20.95
CA ALA A 155 -10.96 -23.37 22.04
C ALA A 155 -9.52 -23.36 22.61
N GLN A 156 -8.51 -23.20 21.76
CA GLN A 156 -7.11 -23.12 22.18
C GLN A 156 -6.82 -21.79 22.87
N VAL A 157 -7.33 -20.69 22.31
CA VAL A 157 -7.22 -19.35 22.90
C VAL A 157 -7.89 -19.29 24.26
N GLN A 158 -9.08 -19.88 24.42
CA GLN A 158 -9.77 -19.94 25.71
C GLN A 158 -8.93 -20.66 26.78
N LYS A 159 -8.35 -21.82 26.45
CA LYS A 159 -7.45 -22.54 27.36
C LYS A 159 -6.20 -21.73 27.72
N ALA A 160 -5.60 -21.04 26.74
CA ALA A 160 -4.45 -20.18 26.98
C ALA A 160 -4.78 -19.00 27.91
N VAL A 161 -5.97 -18.41 27.76
CA VAL A 161 -6.49 -17.36 28.64
C VAL A 161 -6.75 -17.89 30.06
N GLU A 162 -7.35 -19.07 30.18
CA GLU A 162 -7.58 -19.74 31.48
C GLU A 162 -6.28 -20.05 32.22
N MET A 163 -5.22 -20.38 31.48
CA MET A 163 -3.87 -20.59 32.03
C MET A 163 -3.12 -19.28 32.32
N GLY A 164 -3.65 -18.12 31.89
CA GLY A 164 -2.99 -16.82 32.03
C GLY A 164 -1.72 -16.65 31.19
N ALA A 165 -1.53 -17.47 30.15
CA ALA A 165 -0.32 -17.51 29.33
C ALA A 165 -0.49 -16.75 28.00
N VAL A 166 -1.12 -15.56 28.03
CA VAL A 166 -1.39 -14.74 26.85
C VAL A 166 -0.66 -13.42 26.96
N ASP A 167 0.29 -13.18 26.06
CA ASP A 167 1.00 -11.90 25.94
C ASP A 167 0.24 -10.94 25.01
N SER A 168 -0.05 -11.39 23.78
CA SER A 168 -0.76 -10.60 22.77
C SER A 168 -2.00 -11.34 22.25
N LEU A 169 -3.17 -10.71 22.36
CA LEU A 169 -4.44 -11.24 21.85
C LEU A 169 -4.86 -10.50 20.57
N MET A 170 -4.93 -11.21 19.45
CA MET A 170 -5.35 -10.64 18.16
C MET A 170 -6.79 -11.05 17.86
N VAL A 171 -7.69 -10.08 17.71
CA VAL A 171 -9.10 -10.35 17.38
C VAL A 171 -9.56 -9.47 16.23
N THR A 172 -10.33 -10.04 15.32
CA THR A 172 -10.90 -9.32 14.18
C THR A 172 -12.27 -8.75 14.55
N ASP A 173 -12.47 -7.45 14.36
CA ASP A 173 -13.75 -6.73 14.61
C ASP A 173 -14.94 -7.38 13.88
N GLY A 174 -14.71 -7.95 12.68
CA GLY A 174 -15.72 -8.67 11.92
C GLY A 174 -16.41 -9.81 12.71
N LEU A 175 -15.69 -10.46 13.63
CA LEU A 175 -16.24 -11.54 14.48
C LEU A 175 -17.27 -11.00 15.48
N PHE A 176 -17.05 -9.81 16.02
CA PHE A 176 -17.98 -9.18 16.98
C PHE A 176 -19.19 -8.56 16.28
N ARG A 177 -19.00 -8.01 15.08
CA ARG A 177 -20.11 -7.43 14.29
C ARG A 177 -21.10 -8.49 13.80
N SER A 178 -20.67 -9.72 13.55
CA SER A 178 -21.58 -10.83 13.21
C SER A 178 -22.46 -11.30 14.37
N CYS A 179 -22.05 -11.03 15.62
CA CYS A 179 -22.81 -11.44 16.81
C CYS A 179 -23.99 -10.49 17.14
N SER A 180 -24.06 -9.30 16.53
CA SER A 180 -25.16 -8.34 16.73
C SER A 180 -26.43 -8.65 15.91
N LYS A 181 -26.42 -9.68 15.06
CA LYS A 181 -27.64 -10.19 14.40
C LYS A 181 -28.21 -11.38 15.17
N LYS A 182 -28.76 -11.12 16.35
CA LYS A 182 -29.76 -11.98 17.00
C LYS A 182 -30.76 -11.10 17.72
#